data_AF-A0AA39JXX2-F1
#
_entry.id   AF-A0AA39JXX2-F1
#
_cell.length_a   1.000
_cell.length_b   1.000
_cell.length_c   1.000
_cell.angle_alpha   90.00
_cell.angle_beta   90.00
_cell.angle_gamma   90.00
#
_symmetry.space_group_name_H-M   'P 1'
#
loop_
_entity.id
_entity.type
_entity.pdbx_description
1 polymer ?
#
loop_
_entity_poly.entity_id
_entity_poly.type
_entity_poly.pdbx_seq_one_letter_code
_entity_poly.pdbx_strand_id
1 'polypeptide(L)'
;MANKTAIVGGGAQGALQRGKACLRCRKRKMRCDGTKPACQQCVRAKKADCCEYDDGKGKTRTQILKETIARLELRIRELEDPEYVSPAITLHDPHAYHHSESSSSSLGSPGSTSFSASHSPFPSETTSSPPRPWTNLPGVSPSATPFSSEIFFDEPQIPAPFDLAPALLDLFAPHRHQCGFEVHMGSLRDSLNLPMSEQRHPALMNAIYLWACFVSRPEPLCEHEEHFLTQAIQAHQQGLRLADKVLDIIQASCLLSVYFLANGRLLEGSYHASAAAALAIQVGLHMDVSPEPHQWMNDSTESFDLKPQKIDLRRGERVLAFWQVYNLDRCWSVVLRKPPVLPDASNPWTSITCPWPQDMAEYDSVRTLKLSVLFAYADLETFQGYIESNSPYHTIAGFLNGDVASGSFSLQTLRAKASTLFAHADQLSRAWDSRKPSPVNQDQIRALEITITRFLSTLPPVHSLDATMPDDRQILITVHTLAHASIIILHQPFSRDDAHSYDRSSRAARACASIIKSMTDSDFNFLDPIVGTCWTSAAEIIVRELDTLESAWPPMNSSDVRSELGTILYAMTNFHSHFPILGIPIAKIQKRLEV
;
A
#
# COMPACT_ATOMS: atom_id res chain seq x y z
N MET A 1 -26.79 34.85 87.47
CA MET A 1 -26.36 33.45 87.74
C MET A 1 -26.33 32.75 86.38
N ALA A 2 -25.22 32.79 85.66
CA ALA A 2 -24.07 31.89 85.76
C ALA A 2 -24.38 30.48 85.22
N ASN A 3 -23.83 30.18 84.03
CA ASN A 3 -23.09 28.93 83.84
C ASN A 3 -22.00 29.09 82.75
N LYS A 4 -20.79 29.43 83.21
CA LYS A 4 -19.47 28.96 82.73
C LYS A 4 -19.35 27.49 83.18
N THR A 5 -18.60 26.52 82.63
CA THR A 5 -17.56 26.39 81.58
C THR A 5 -17.26 24.89 81.51
N ALA A 6 -16.83 24.36 80.37
CA ALA A 6 -15.68 23.45 80.30
C ALA A 6 -15.02 23.58 78.94
N ILE A 7 -13.78 24.08 78.97
CA ILE A 7 -12.84 24.20 77.87
C ILE A 7 -11.97 22.94 77.88
N VAL A 8 -11.77 22.34 76.71
CA VAL A 8 -10.53 21.67 76.30
C VAL A 8 -10.35 22.10 74.83
N GLY A 9 -9.31 22.80 74.38
CA GLY A 9 -7.96 22.91 74.88
C GLY A 9 -7.01 22.15 73.95
N GLY A 10 -6.46 22.85 72.95
CA GLY A 10 -5.09 22.61 72.45
C GLY A 10 -4.84 21.46 71.46
N GLY A 11 -4.54 21.83 70.22
CA GLY A 11 -3.32 21.40 69.54
C GLY A 11 -3.19 19.94 69.11
N ALA A 12 -3.44 19.70 67.82
CA ALA A 12 -2.56 18.82 67.05
C ALA A 12 -2.50 19.33 65.61
N GLN A 13 -1.41 20.02 65.26
CA GLN A 13 -0.95 20.06 63.87
C GLN A 13 -0.52 18.64 63.49
N GLY A 14 -1.49 17.76 63.23
CA GLY A 14 -1.21 16.47 62.63
C GLY A 14 -0.66 16.73 61.23
N ALA A 15 0.63 16.48 61.03
CA ALA A 15 1.17 16.41 59.68
C ALA A 15 0.33 15.38 58.91
N LEU A 16 -0.33 15.82 57.85
CA LEU A 16 -1.13 14.93 57.01
C LEU A 16 -0.25 13.76 56.56
N GLN A 17 -0.73 12.52 56.69
CA GLN A 17 0.00 11.35 56.20
C GLN A 17 0.41 11.55 54.73
N ARG A 18 1.62 11.10 54.40
CA ARG A 18 2.22 11.27 53.06
C ARG A 18 1.24 10.76 52.00
N GLY A 19 0.83 11.63 51.07
CA GLY A 19 -0.10 11.29 50.00
C GLY A 19 -1.58 11.60 50.25
N LYS A 20 -1.97 12.12 51.43
CA LYS A 20 -3.38 12.46 51.74
C LYS A 20 -3.77 13.93 51.50
N ALA A 21 -2.86 14.75 50.97
CA ALA A 21 -3.17 16.13 50.61
C ALA A 21 -4.06 16.18 49.36
N CYS A 22 -4.98 17.16 49.28
CA CYS A 22 -5.81 17.34 48.09
C CYS A 22 -4.95 17.61 46.84
N LEU A 23 -5.48 17.23 45.67
CA LEU A 23 -4.76 17.31 44.39
C LEU A 23 -4.29 18.74 44.08
N ARG A 24 -5.09 19.75 44.43
CA ARG A 24 -4.76 21.16 44.20
C ARG A 24 -3.59 21.65 45.07
N CYS A 25 -3.58 21.32 46.35
CA CYS A 25 -2.45 21.66 47.24
C CYS A 25 -1.18 20.89 46.86
N ARG A 26 -1.32 19.64 46.39
CA ARG A 26 -0.20 18.82 45.88
C ARG A 26 0.41 19.43 44.61
N LYS A 27 -0.42 19.83 43.63
CA LYS A 27 0.03 20.49 42.38
C LYS A 27 0.73 21.82 42.66
N ARG A 28 0.26 22.58 43.65
CA ARG A 28 0.83 23.86 44.08
C ARG A 28 1.96 23.75 45.11
N LYS A 29 2.35 22.53 45.50
CA LYS A 29 3.40 22.26 46.50
C LYS A 29 3.22 23.06 47.80
N MET A 30 1.98 23.17 48.30
CA MET A 30 1.65 23.91 49.51
C MET A 30 0.97 23.04 50.57
N ARG A 31 1.02 23.47 51.83
CA ARG A 31 0.48 22.73 52.98
C ARG A 31 -1.04 22.60 52.85
N CYS A 32 -1.55 21.37 53.02
CA CYS A 32 -2.96 21.03 53.01
C CYS A 32 -3.37 20.58 54.42
N ASP A 33 -4.49 21.09 54.92
CA ASP A 33 -5.08 20.73 56.22
C ASP A 33 -5.99 19.49 56.14
N GLY A 34 -6.30 18.99 54.94
CA GLY A 34 -6.98 17.70 54.76
C GLY A 34 -8.47 17.66 55.16
N THR A 35 -9.07 18.79 55.52
CA THR A 35 -10.50 18.87 55.88
C THR A 35 -11.40 18.63 54.66
N LYS A 36 -12.47 17.84 54.83
CA LYS A 36 -13.47 17.52 53.79
C LYS A 36 -14.78 18.28 54.08
N PRO A 37 -15.53 18.75 53.06
CA PRO A 37 -15.38 18.48 51.62
C PRO A 37 -14.31 19.33 50.91
N ALA A 38 -13.83 20.42 51.51
CA ALA A 38 -12.75 21.24 50.94
C ALA A 38 -11.79 21.74 52.03
N CYS A 39 -10.48 21.70 51.74
CA CYS A 39 -9.46 22.15 52.67
C CYS A 39 -9.50 23.66 52.89
N GLN A 40 -9.14 24.16 54.07
CA GLN A 40 -9.17 25.60 54.37
C GLN A 40 -8.35 26.43 53.38
N GLN A 41 -7.22 25.90 52.89
CA GLN A 41 -6.40 26.60 51.91
C GLN A 41 -7.12 26.76 50.56
N CYS A 42 -7.97 25.80 50.17
CA CYS A 42 -8.79 25.90 48.95
C CYS A 42 -10.02 26.79 49.16
N VAL A 43 -10.61 26.78 50.36
CA VAL A 43 -11.71 27.69 50.75
C VAL A 43 -11.24 29.15 50.72
N ARG A 44 -10.11 29.47 51.36
CA ARG A 44 -9.53 30.83 51.35
C ARG A 44 -9.17 31.30 49.94
N ALA A 45 -8.80 30.38 49.07
CA ALA A 45 -8.50 30.67 47.68
C ALA A 45 -9.74 30.77 46.77
N LYS A 46 -10.96 30.79 47.33
CA LYS A 46 -12.26 30.80 46.60
C LYS A 46 -12.36 29.72 45.52
N LYS A 47 -11.78 28.54 45.79
CA LYS A 47 -11.78 27.37 44.90
C LYS A 47 -12.06 26.11 45.72
N ALA A 48 -13.04 26.19 46.62
CA ALA A 48 -13.50 25.05 47.41
C ALA A 48 -14.02 23.93 46.50
N ASP A 49 -14.71 24.31 45.42
CA ASP A 49 -15.36 23.45 44.44
C ASP A 49 -14.37 22.61 43.62
N CYS A 50 -13.09 23.01 43.57
CA CYS A 50 -12.02 22.28 42.88
C CYS A 50 -11.09 21.54 43.87
N CYS A 51 -11.52 21.32 45.12
CA CYS A 51 -10.73 20.65 46.15
C CYS A 51 -10.99 19.13 46.13
N GLU A 52 -10.29 18.43 45.25
CA GLU A 52 -10.46 16.98 45.06
C GLU A 52 -9.40 16.16 45.81
N TYR A 53 -9.82 15.03 46.38
CA TYR A 53 -8.97 14.06 47.05
C TYR A 53 -8.99 12.74 46.28
N ASP A 54 -7.82 12.16 46.06
CA ASP A 54 -7.71 10.83 45.44
C ASP A 54 -8.04 9.75 46.49
N ASP A 55 -9.03 8.91 46.18
CA ASP A 55 -9.49 7.82 47.06
C ASP A 55 -8.56 6.59 47.03
N GLY A 56 -7.44 6.64 46.29
CA GLY A 56 -6.40 5.62 46.36
C GLY A 56 -6.80 4.26 45.78
N LYS A 57 -7.82 4.21 44.91
CA LYS A 57 -8.30 2.98 44.24
C LYS A 57 -7.57 2.69 42.91
N GLY A 58 -6.37 3.21 42.70
CA GLY A 58 -5.52 2.83 41.57
C GLY A 58 -4.73 1.56 41.88
N LYS A 59 -4.89 0.50 41.07
CA LYS A 59 -4.02 -0.69 41.13
C LYS A 59 -2.57 -0.23 40.94
N THR A 60 -1.67 -0.67 41.83
CA THR A 60 -0.25 -0.28 41.72
C THR A 60 0.38 -0.90 40.47
N ARG A 61 1.38 -0.24 39.89
CA ARG A 61 2.10 -0.73 38.70
C ARG A 61 2.59 -2.17 38.85
N THR A 62 3.03 -2.54 40.06
CA THR A 62 3.48 -3.90 40.40
C THR A 62 2.34 -4.91 40.41
N GLN A 63 1.13 -4.50 40.80
CA GLN A 63 -0.06 -5.34 40.82
C GLN A 63 -0.60 -5.56 39.40
N ILE A 64 -0.57 -4.53 38.55
CA ILE A 64 -0.86 -4.65 37.12
C ILE A 64 0.14 -5.61 36.47
N LEU A 65 1.43 -5.47 36.76
CA LEU A 65 2.47 -6.32 36.18
C LEU A 65 2.31 -7.80 36.59
N LYS A 66 1.96 -8.07 37.86
CA LYS A 66 1.66 -9.44 38.33
C LYS A 66 0.42 -10.04 37.67
N GLU A 67 -0.61 -9.23 37.44
CA GLU A 67 -1.83 -9.66 36.73
C GLU A 67 -1.54 -9.94 35.25
N THR A 68 -0.63 -9.18 34.62
CA THR A 68 -0.16 -9.44 33.27
C THR A 68 0.70 -10.70 33.19
N ILE A 69 1.63 -10.91 34.14
CA ILE A 69 2.46 -12.12 34.19
C ILE A 69 1.58 -13.36 34.33
N ALA A 70 0.62 -13.36 35.27
CA ALA A 70 -0.29 -14.49 35.46
C ALA A 70 -1.12 -14.81 34.20
N ARG A 71 -1.51 -13.78 33.45
CA ARG A 71 -2.25 -13.94 32.18
C ARG A 71 -1.37 -14.53 31.07
N LEU A 72 -0.12 -14.08 30.98
CA LEU A 72 0.83 -14.56 29.98
C LEU A 72 1.24 -16.01 30.27
N GLU A 73 1.46 -16.37 31.53
CA GLU A 73 1.75 -17.75 31.94
C GLU A 73 0.57 -18.69 31.63
N LEU A 74 -0.67 -18.25 31.85
CA LEU A 74 -1.86 -19.02 31.47
C LEU A 74 -1.93 -19.21 29.94
N ARG A 75 -1.65 -18.15 29.17
CA ARG A 75 -1.70 -18.22 27.72
C ARG A 75 -0.60 -19.08 27.12
N ILE A 76 0.59 -19.08 27.72
CA ILE A 76 1.67 -19.99 27.34
C ILE A 76 1.24 -21.43 27.61
N ARG A 77 0.63 -21.71 28.77
CA ARG A 77 0.13 -23.05 29.11
C ARG A 77 -0.99 -23.53 28.18
N GLU A 78 -1.87 -22.63 27.71
CA GLU A 78 -2.88 -22.93 26.69
C GLU A 78 -2.29 -23.24 25.30
N LEU A 79 -1.13 -22.66 24.98
CA LEU A 79 -0.46 -22.84 23.68
C LEU A 79 0.48 -24.06 23.68
N GLU A 80 0.96 -24.48 24.85
CA GLU A 80 1.84 -25.63 25.03
C GLU A 80 1.10 -26.98 25.09
N ASP A 81 -0.20 -27.00 25.39
CA ASP A 81 -1.01 -28.23 25.46
C ASP A 81 -2.40 -28.06 24.78
N PRO A 82 -2.56 -28.51 23.51
CA PRO A 82 -3.82 -28.39 22.76
C PRO A 82 -4.98 -29.25 23.30
N GLU A 83 -4.74 -30.15 24.27
CA GLU A 83 -5.79 -31.02 24.83
C GLU A 83 -6.37 -30.51 26.17
N TYR A 84 -5.83 -29.45 26.78
CA TYR A 84 -6.26 -28.93 28.09
C TYR A 84 -7.37 -27.85 28.04
N VAL A 85 -8.46 -28.13 27.29
CA VAL A 85 -9.81 -27.50 27.37
C VAL A 85 -10.19 -26.52 26.24
N SER A 86 -11.18 -26.95 25.45
CA SER A 86 -12.43 -26.22 25.21
C SER A 86 -13.57 -27.23 24.92
N PRO A 87 -14.62 -27.34 25.75
CA PRO A 87 -15.89 -27.89 25.28
C PRO A 87 -16.50 -26.85 24.34
N ALA A 88 -16.94 -27.29 23.17
CA ALA A 88 -17.59 -26.43 22.19
C ALA A 88 -18.72 -25.62 22.84
N ILE A 89 -18.64 -24.29 22.76
CA ILE A 89 -19.75 -23.40 23.10
C ILE A 89 -20.78 -23.56 22.00
N THR A 90 -21.85 -24.30 22.27
CA THR A 90 -23.02 -24.34 21.39
C THR A 90 -23.78 -23.02 21.54
N LEU A 91 -23.89 -22.28 20.44
CA LEU A 91 -24.72 -21.07 20.38
C LEU A 91 -26.20 -21.49 20.44
N HIS A 92 -26.93 -20.87 21.37
CA HIS A 92 -28.37 -21.05 21.55
C HIS A 92 -29.13 -20.30 20.45
N ASP A 93 -29.95 -21.01 19.67
CA ASP A 93 -30.81 -20.43 18.64
C ASP A 93 -32.05 -19.77 19.30
N PRO A 94 -32.21 -18.43 19.23
CA PRO A 94 -33.34 -17.74 19.86
C PRO A 94 -34.66 -17.88 19.10
N HIS A 95 -34.71 -18.59 17.97
CA HIS A 95 -35.89 -18.68 17.11
C HIS A 95 -36.54 -20.08 17.06
N ALA A 96 -36.13 -21.02 17.93
CA ALA A 96 -36.67 -22.38 17.97
C ALA A 96 -38.11 -22.51 18.52
N TYR A 97 -38.76 -21.41 18.92
CA TYR A 97 -40.17 -21.40 19.26
C TYR A 97 -40.88 -20.32 18.46
N HIS A 98 -41.36 -20.67 17.27
CA HIS A 98 -42.70 -20.37 16.77
C HIS A 98 -42.85 -20.99 15.37
N HIS A 99 -43.25 -22.26 15.32
CA HIS A 99 -43.96 -22.78 14.15
C HIS A 99 -45.33 -22.09 14.08
N SER A 100 -45.66 -21.48 12.94
CA SER A 100 -46.63 -22.07 11.99
C SER A 100 -47.04 -21.10 10.88
N GLU A 101 -47.05 -21.67 9.67
CA GLU A 101 -48.00 -21.43 8.57
C GLU A 101 -47.86 -20.20 7.64
N SER A 102 -47.58 -20.55 6.37
CA SER A 102 -48.26 -20.06 5.15
C SER A 102 -47.69 -18.86 4.38
N SER A 103 -47.03 -19.22 3.27
CA SER A 103 -47.36 -18.85 1.87
C SER A 103 -47.60 -17.39 1.44
N SER A 104 -46.86 -17.04 0.38
CA SER A 104 -47.25 -16.27 -0.82
C SER A 104 -46.85 -14.78 -0.94
N SER A 105 -46.05 -14.55 -1.98
CA SER A 105 -46.04 -13.47 -3.00
C SER A 105 -46.04 -11.97 -2.64
N SER A 106 -45.16 -11.28 -3.40
CA SER A 106 -45.31 -9.99 -4.10
C SER A 106 -44.63 -8.72 -3.57
N LEU A 107 -43.71 -8.22 -4.41
CA LEU A 107 -43.43 -6.85 -4.87
C LEU A 107 -43.48 -5.65 -3.89
N GLY A 108 -42.39 -4.87 -3.88
CA GLY A 108 -42.44 -3.41 -3.65
C GLY A 108 -41.30 -2.81 -2.80
N SER A 109 -40.28 -2.24 -3.45
CA SER A 109 -39.41 -1.16 -2.90
C SER A 109 -40.26 0.08 -2.53
N PRO A 110 -39.81 1.10 -1.72
CA PRO A 110 -38.45 1.66 -1.66
C PRO A 110 -37.96 2.27 -0.30
N GLY A 111 -36.69 2.69 -0.26
CA GLY A 111 -36.28 3.96 0.38
C GLY A 111 -35.85 3.97 1.86
N SER A 112 -34.54 4.21 2.04
CA SER A 112 -33.90 5.03 3.10
C SER A 112 -34.23 4.78 4.59
N THR A 113 -33.22 4.43 5.40
CA THR A 113 -32.53 5.37 6.31
C THR A 113 -31.52 4.65 7.20
N SER A 114 -30.33 5.24 7.27
CA SER A 114 -29.45 5.44 8.45
C SER A 114 -29.40 4.37 9.54
N PHE A 115 -28.22 3.76 9.74
CA PHE A 115 -27.76 3.46 11.09
C PHE A 115 -26.26 3.73 11.26
N SER A 116 -26.02 4.44 12.36
CA SER A 116 -24.76 4.83 12.97
C SER A 116 -23.79 3.67 13.19
N ALA A 117 -22.51 3.92 12.90
CA ALA A 117 -21.40 3.23 13.53
C ALA A 117 -20.71 4.21 14.50
N SER A 118 -20.97 3.99 15.78
CA SER A 118 -20.24 4.58 16.90
C SER A 118 -18.96 3.78 17.18
N HIS A 119 -17.97 4.48 17.77
CA HIS A 119 -16.69 4.04 18.33
C HIS A 119 -15.44 4.20 17.45
N SER A 120 -14.98 5.46 17.35
CA SER A 120 -13.57 5.83 17.11
C SER A 120 -12.78 5.73 18.44
N PRO A 121 -11.55 5.20 18.45
CA PRO A 121 -10.72 5.10 19.65
C PRO A 121 -9.65 6.20 19.68
N PHE A 122 -10.02 7.49 19.65
CA PHE A 122 -9.09 8.57 20.00
C PHE A 122 -9.82 9.70 20.72
N PRO A 123 -9.34 10.15 21.90
CA PRO A 123 -9.85 11.35 22.54
C PRO A 123 -9.28 12.59 21.83
N SER A 124 -10.14 13.39 21.21
CA SER A 124 -9.81 14.74 20.75
C SER A 124 -10.14 15.75 21.86
N GLU A 125 -9.13 16.45 22.37
CA GLU A 125 -9.33 17.64 23.19
C GLU A 125 -9.57 18.86 22.30
N THR A 126 -10.67 19.56 22.57
CA THR A 126 -11.05 20.84 21.97
C THR A 126 -10.30 22.01 22.61
N THR A 127 -9.90 22.92 21.73
CA THR A 127 -9.30 24.24 21.93
C THR A 127 -9.97 25.11 22.99
N SER A 128 -9.18 25.74 23.86
CA SER A 128 -9.54 27.03 24.48
C SER A 128 -8.28 27.88 24.72
N SER A 129 -8.14 28.96 23.95
CA SER A 129 -7.12 30.00 24.15
C SER A 129 -7.81 31.36 24.27
N PRO A 130 -7.45 32.17 25.27
CA PRO A 130 -7.39 33.62 25.09
C PRO A 130 -6.14 34.24 25.76
N PRO A 131 -5.90 35.57 25.71
CA PRO A 131 -5.33 36.36 24.63
C PRO A 131 -3.92 36.96 24.97
N ARG A 132 -3.29 37.57 23.93
CA ARG A 132 -2.09 38.47 23.87
C ARG A 132 -1.94 39.50 25.04
N PRO A 133 -0.77 40.16 25.32
CA PRO A 133 0.02 40.96 24.36
C PRO A 133 1.55 41.17 24.56
N TRP A 134 2.13 41.83 23.55
CA TRP A 134 3.52 42.23 23.27
C TRP A 134 4.26 43.03 24.36
N THR A 135 5.61 42.93 24.37
CA THR A 135 6.55 44.07 24.31
C THR A 135 8.02 43.64 24.09
N ASN A 136 8.59 44.12 22.96
CA ASN A 136 9.87 44.83 22.77
C ASN A 136 11.27 44.22 23.15
N LEU A 137 12.01 43.87 22.07
CA LEU A 137 13.44 43.99 21.69
C LEU A 137 14.34 45.02 22.44
N PRO A 138 15.69 45.12 22.19
CA PRO A 138 16.62 44.31 21.36
C PRO A 138 18.00 44.01 22.04
N GLY A 139 18.90 43.24 21.38
CA GLY A 139 20.34 43.35 21.70
C GLY A 139 21.32 42.31 21.16
N VAL A 140 21.91 42.59 19.99
CA VAL A 140 23.36 42.48 19.63
C VAL A 140 24.09 41.12 19.75
N SER A 141 24.48 40.56 18.59
CA SER A 141 25.63 39.64 18.41
C SER A 141 26.97 40.41 18.53
N PRO A 142 28.10 39.79 18.93
CA PRO A 142 29.00 39.23 17.90
C PRO A 142 29.87 38.00 18.30
N SER A 143 30.17 37.20 17.27
CA SER A 143 31.48 36.57 16.92
C SER A 143 32.28 35.62 17.83
N ALA A 144 32.45 34.39 17.32
CA ALA A 144 33.69 33.62 17.04
C ALA A 144 34.68 33.13 18.14
N THR A 145 34.73 31.78 18.25
CA THR A 145 35.86 30.81 18.40
C THR A 145 36.72 30.75 19.70
N PRO A 146 37.52 29.67 19.94
CA PRO A 146 37.27 28.22 19.80
C PRO A 146 37.79 27.37 21.01
N PHE A 147 37.53 26.05 21.01
CA PHE A 147 38.19 24.98 21.82
C PHE A 147 38.10 25.00 23.36
N SER A 148 37.28 24.11 23.93
CA SER A 148 37.77 23.04 24.82
C SER A 148 36.72 21.99 25.12
N SER A 149 37.18 20.75 25.05
CA SER A 149 36.52 19.48 25.20
C SER A 149 36.18 19.18 26.66
N GLU A 150 34.99 18.64 26.92
CA GLU A 150 34.84 17.57 27.92
C GLU A 150 33.85 16.53 27.41
N ILE A 151 34.30 15.28 27.53
CA ILE A 151 33.81 14.06 26.93
C ILE A 151 32.88 13.37 27.93
N PHE A 152 31.66 13.00 27.52
CA PHE A 152 30.93 11.88 28.13
C PHE A 152 30.09 11.16 27.06
N PHE A 153 30.61 9.98 26.67
CA PHE A 153 29.99 8.84 25.98
C PHE A 153 28.73 9.11 25.14
N ASP A 154 28.95 9.49 23.88
CA ASP A 154 28.03 9.17 22.80
C ASP A 154 28.65 8.03 21.99
N GLU A 155 27.85 6.99 21.74
CA GLU A 155 28.13 5.92 20.78
C GLU A 155 28.50 6.54 19.42
N PRO A 156 29.39 5.96 18.59
CA PRO A 156 29.86 6.65 17.40
C PRO A 156 28.72 6.80 16.39
N GLN A 157 28.00 7.92 16.48
CA GLN A 157 27.25 8.52 15.41
C GLN A 157 28.28 8.84 14.34
N ILE A 158 28.43 7.93 13.36
CA ILE A 158 29.13 8.21 12.12
C ILE A 158 28.56 9.55 11.61
N PRO A 159 29.38 10.60 11.45
CA PRO A 159 28.90 11.83 10.85
C PRO A 159 28.47 11.47 9.43
N ALA A 160 27.16 11.47 9.15
CA ALA A 160 26.64 11.27 7.81
C ALA A 160 27.33 12.28 6.88
N PRO A 161 28.07 11.83 5.85
CA PRO A 161 28.67 12.77 4.92
C PRO A 161 27.53 13.38 4.08
N PHE A 162 27.42 14.71 4.13
CA PHE A 162 26.94 15.50 3.00
C PHE A 162 27.60 14.92 1.73
N ASP A 163 26.95 14.35 0.70
CA ASP A 163 25.63 14.50 0.10
C ASP A 163 25.27 13.15 -0.56
N LEU A 164 24.72 12.18 0.20
CA LEU A 164 24.41 10.83 -0.29
C LEU A 164 23.18 10.78 -1.23
N ALA A 165 22.35 11.82 -1.21
CA ALA A 165 21.09 11.84 -1.93
C ALA A 165 21.25 11.62 -3.45
N PRO A 166 22.17 12.30 -4.16
CA PRO A 166 22.42 12.00 -5.58
C PRO A 166 22.87 10.56 -5.83
N ALA A 167 23.77 10.03 -5.00
CA ALA A 167 24.27 8.66 -5.14
C ALA A 167 23.17 7.62 -4.93
N LEU A 168 22.29 7.82 -3.95
CA LEU A 168 21.14 6.94 -3.70
C LEU A 168 20.11 7.03 -4.84
N LEU A 169 19.90 8.22 -5.43
CA LEU A 169 19.07 8.35 -6.63
C LEU A 169 19.66 7.58 -7.81
N ASP A 170 20.97 7.65 -8.01
CA ASP A 170 21.66 6.95 -9.09
C ASP A 170 21.64 5.43 -8.90
N LEU A 171 21.76 4.94 -7.66
CA LEU A 171 21.57 3.53 -7.31
C LEU A 171 20.14 3.05 -7.57
N PHE A 172 19.13 3.86 -7.25
CA PHE A 172 17.74 3.50 -7.46
C PHE A 172 17.30 3.57 -8.94
N ALA A 173 17.88 4.47 -9.73
CA ALA A 173 17.40 4.78 -11.09
C ALA A 173 17.19 3.56 -12.01
N PRO A 174 18.06 2.52 -11.99
CA PRO A 174 17.86 1.29 -12.77
C PRO A 174 16.70 0.42 -12.24
N HIS A 175 16.41 0.49 -10.94
CA HIS A 175 15.38 -0.30 -10.27
C HIS A 175 14.01 0.39 -10.24
N ARG A 176 13.86 1.58 -10.82
CA ARG A 176 12.58 2.31 -10.81
C ARG A 176 11.43 1.50 -11.43
N HIS A 177 11.71 0.80 -12.54
CA HIS A 177 10.72 -0.03 -13.24
C HIS A 177 10.30 -1.26 -12.42
N GLN A 178 11.23 -1.84 -11.66
CA GLN A 178 10.97 -2.93 -10.70
C GLN A 178 9.91 -2.55 -9.66
N CYS A 179 9.82 -1.25 -9.35
CA CYS A 179 8.87 -0.69 -8.38
C CYS A 179 7.61 -0.09 -9.05
N GLY A 180 7.47 -0.24 -10.38
CA GLY A 180 6.45 0.43 -11.17
C GLY A 180 6.49 1.96 -11.09
N PHE A 181 7.65 2.52 -10.74
CA PHE A 181 7.81 3.95 -10.49
C PHE A 181 8.40 4.64 -11.72
N GLU A 182 7.56 5.41 -12.41
CA GLU A 182 7.93 6.18 -13.60
C GLU A 182 7.80 7.67 -13.31
N VAL A 183 8.92 8.36 -13.44
CA VAL A 183 9.04 9.80 -13.22
C VAL A 183 10.20 10.33 -14.04
N HIS A 184 10.20 11.63 -14.32
CA HIS A 184 11.35 12.26 -14.94
C HIS A 184 12.51 12.33 -13.94
N MET A 185 13.48 11.42 -14.06
CA MET A 185 14.63 11.31 -13.13
C MET A 185 15.47 12.59 -13.06
N GLY A 186 15.53 13.36 -14.15
CA GLY A 186 16.17 14.69 -14.14
C GLY A 186 15.48 15.65 -13.17
N SER A 187 14.15 15.64 -13.14
CA SER A 187 13.36 16.52 -12.27
C SER A 187 13.49 16.12 -10.80
N LEU A 188 13.62 14.83 -10.50
CA LEU A 188 13.96 14.37 -9.14
C LEU A 188 15.35 14.87 -8.70
N ARG A 189 16.36 14.79 -9.57
CA ARG A 189 17.72 15.28 -9.27
C ARG A 189 17.74 16.79 -9.10
N ASP A 190 17.11 17.54 -10.02
CA ASP A 190 17.01 18.99 -9.96
C ASP A 190 16.34 19.45 -8.66
N SER A 191 15.36 18.68 -8.18
CA SER A 191 14.64 18.97 -6.95
C SER A 191 15.54 19.07 -5.72
N LEU A 192 16.64 18.32 -5.66
CA LEU A 192 17.60 18.39 -4.54
C LEU A 192 18.23 19.78 -4.40
N ASN A 193 18.31 20.54 -5.50
CA ASN A 193 18.90 21.87 -5.55
C ASN A 193 17.88 23.01 -5.36
N LEU A 194 16.58 22.68 -5.26
CA LEU A 194 15.52 23.68 -5.07
C LEU A 194 15.38 24.09 -3.59
N PRO A 195 14.77 25.25 -3.29
CA PRO A 195 14.40 25.60 -1.92
C PRO A 195 13.46 24.55 -1.30
N MET A 196 13.52 24.34 0.03
CA MET A 196 12.75 23.31 0.76
C MET A 196 11.25 23.26 0.41
N SER A 197 10.62 24.42 0.16
CA SER A 197 9.20 24.50 -0.23
C SER A 197 8.91 23.91 -1.61
N GLU A 198 9.88 23.96 -2.53
CA GLU A 198 9.75 23.49 -3.91
C GLU A 198 10.35 22.10 -4.13
N GLN A 199 11.08 21.56 -3.16
CA GLN A 199 11.62 20.20 -3.24
C GLN A 199 10.52 19.13 -3.26
N ARG A 200 10.81 17.94 -3.78
CA ARG A 200 9.94 16.77 -3.65
C ARG A 200 9.71 16.46 -2.18
N HIS A 201 8.53 15.93 -1.89
CA HIS A 201 8.13 15.68 -0.51
C HIS A 201 9.08 14.64 0.14
N PRO A 202 9.54 14.86 1.39
CA PRO A 202 10.50 13.95 2.05
C PRO A 202 10.02 12.49 2.15
N ALA A 203 8.70 12.26 2.19
CA ALA A 203 8.14 10.91 2.18
C ALA A 203 8.55 10.12 0.92
N LEU A 204 8.49 10.75 -0.25
CA LEU A 204 8.87 10.12 -1.51
C LEU A 204 10.38 9.92 -1.57
N MET A 205 11.15 10.96 -1.23
CA MET A 205 12.61 10.90 -1.29
C MET A 205 13.17 9.81 -0.37
N ASN A 206 12.69 9.73 0.87
CA ASN A 206 13.10 8.67 1.81
C ASN A 206 12.62 7.28 1.38
N ALA A 207 11.45 7.16 0.73
CA ALA A 207 11.03 5.88 0.16
C ALA A 207 11.94 5.44 -1.01
N ILE A 208 12.43 6.38 -1.83
CA ILE A 208 13.43 6.11 -2.87
C ILE A 208 14.77 5.69 -2.26
N TYR A 209 15.24 6.40 -1.22
CA TYR A 209 16.48 6.06 -0.52
C TYR A 209 16.41 4.70 0.18
N LEU A 210 15.26 4.38 0.78
CA LEU A 210 14.98 3.05 1.32
C LEU A 210 15.15 1.97 0.24
N TRP A 211 14.60 2.19 -0.95
CA TRP A 211 14.76 1.25 -2.07
C TRP A 211 16.21 1.15 -2.54
N ALA A 212 16.95 2.26 -2.60
CA ALA A 212 18.38 2.23 -2.92
C ALA A 212 19.17 1.36 -1.92
N CYS A 213 18.88 1.46 -0.62
CA CYS A 213 19.45 0.59 0.40
C CYS A 213 19.02 -0.87 0.23
N PHE A 214 17.74 -1.12 -0.07
CA PHE A 214 17.19 -2.46 -0.25
C PHE A 214 17.81 -3.21 -1.44
N VAL A 215 18.00 -2.55 -2.59
CA VAL A 215 18.60 -3.17 -3.77
C VAL A 215 20.11 -3.34 -3.64
N SER A 216 20.74 -2.61 -2.72
CA SER A 216 22.15 -2.74 -2.34
C SER A 216 22.37 -3.81 -1.26
N ARG A 217 21.60 -4.90 -1.28
CA ARG A 217 21.86 -6.06 -0.41
C ARG A 217 22.78 -7.04 -1.15
N PRO A 218 23.82 -7.59 -0.50
CA PRO A 218 24.19 -7.47 0.91
C PRO A 218 25.25 -6.37 1.22
N GLU A 219 25.40 -5.36 0.37
CA GLU A 219 26.38 -4.28 0.55
C GLU A 219 26.10 -3.43 1.82
N PRO A 220 27.10 -2.71 2.38
CA PRO A 220 26.96 -1.97 3.64
C PRO A 220 25.81 -0.94 3.68
N LEU A 221 25.36 -0.45 2.51
CA LEU A 221 24.26 0.50 2.41
C LEU A 221 22.93 -0.07 2.95
N CYS A 222 22.75 -1.40 2.98
CA CYS A 222 21.53 -2.02 3.51
C CYS A 222 21.35 -1.80 5.03
N GLU A 223 22.42 -1.47 5.78
CA GLU A 223 22.34 -1.15 7.21
C GLU A 223 21.48 0.10 7.50
N HIS A 224 21.27 0.96 6.49
CA HIS A 224 20.47 2.18 6.62
C HIS A 224 18.98 2.01 6.25
N GLU A 225 18.53 0.80 5.90
CA GLU A 225 17.13 0.57 5.55
C GLU A 225 16.15 0.99 6.65
N GLU A 226 16.40 0.58 7.90
CA GLU A 226 15.49 0.92 9.02
C GLU A 226 15.39 2.44 9.25
N HIS A 227 16.49 3.15 9.03
CA HIS A 227 16.54 4.61 9.14
C HIS A 227 15.63 5.27 8.10
N PHE A 228 15.82 4.97 6.82
CA PHE A 228 15.02 5.56 5.74
C PHE A 228 13.56 5.10 5.78
N LEU A 229 13.28 3.86 6.19
CA LEU A 229 11.92 3.38 6.43
C LEU A 229 11.21 4.23 7.49
N THR A 230 11.87 4.47 8.62
CA THR A 230 11.32 5.28 9.71
C THR A 230 11.03 6.71 9.24
N GLN A 231 11.98 7.32 8.53
CA GLN A 231 11.81 8.68 8.00
C GLN A 231 10.70 8.77 6.95
N ALA A 232 10.61 7.79 6.04
CA ALA A 232 9.57 7.75 5.01
C ALA A 232 8.16 7.67 5.63
N ILE A 233 7.96 6.81 6.64
CA ILE A 233 6.67 6.67 7.33
C ILE A 233 6.31 7.94 8.10
N GLN A 234 7.26 8.53 8.84
CA GLN A 234 7.01 9.76 9.60
C GLN A 234 6.64 10.93 8.69
N ALA A 235 7.41 11.11 7.61
CA ALA A 235 7.15 12.14 6.62
C ALA A 235 5.81 11.88 5.90
N HIS A 236 5.49 10.62 5.56
CA HIS A 236 4.22 10.26 4.93
C HIS A 236 3.02 10.67 5.79
N GLN A 237 3.05 10.33 7.09
CA GLN A 237 2.01 10.75 8.04
C GLN A 237 1.91 12.27 8.20
N GLN A 238 3.04 12.99 8.11
CA GLN A 238 3.04 14.45 8.11
C GLN A 238 2.40 15.02 6.83
N GLY A 239 2.77 14.50 5.66
CA GLY A 239 2.20 14.92 4.38
C GLY A 239 0.70 14.70 4.30
N LEU A 240 0.20 13.57 4.79
CA LEU A 240 -1.25 13.31 4.90
C LEU A 240 -1.97 14.32 5.79
N ARG A 241 -1.37 14.73 6.91
CA ARG A 241 -1.97 15.71 7.82
C ARG A 241 -2.03 17.11 7.22
N LEU A 242 -1.03 17.47 6.41
CA LEU A 242 -0.92 18.79 5.79
C LEU A 242 -1.57 18.88 4.40
N ALA A 243 -1.89 17.73 3.80
CA ALA A 243 -2.30 17.62 2.40
C ALA A 243 -1.30 18.27 1.40
N ASP A 244 -0.02 18.28 1.76
CA ASP A 244 1.06 18.85 0.94
C ASP A 244 1.58 17.80 -0.06
N LYS A 245 1.81 18.21 -1.31
CA LYS A 245 2.37 17.38 -2.39
C LYS A 245 1.77 15.97 -2.46
N VAL A 246 0.45 15.89 -2.51
CA VAL A 246 -0.29 14.61 -2.41
C VAL A 246 0.15 13.56 -3.44
N LEU A 247 0.57 13.98 -4.64
CA LEU A 247 1.10 13.06 -5.66
C LEU A 247 2.33 12.29 -5.14
N ASP A 248 3.26 12.98 -4.47
CA ASP A 248 4.45 12.41 -3.87
C ASP A 248 4.08 11.45 -2.74
N ILE A 249 3.05 11.78 -1.96
CA ILE A 249 2.53 10.91 -0.90
C ILE A 249 1.94 9.61 -1.48
N ILE A 250 1.21 9.70 -2.59
CA ILE A 250 0.66 8.54 -3.29
C ILE A 250 1.80 7.65 -3.82
N GLN A 251 2.79 8.24 -4.50
CA GLN A 251 3.95 7.50 -5.01
C GLN A 251 4.79 6.89 -3.87
N ALA A 252 4.99 7.61 -2.77
CA ALA A 252 5.66 7.09 -1.58
C ALA A 252 4.88 5.89 -0.98
N SER A 253 3.55 5.96 -0.97
CA SER A 253 2.70 4.85 -0.54
C SER A 253 2.90 3.62 -1.42
N CYS A 254 2.98 3.78 -2.73
CA CYS A 254 3.28 2.69 -3.66
C CYS A 254 4.64 2.06 -3.38
N LEU A 255 5.71 2.87 -3.24
CA LEU A 255 7.05 2.39 -2.96
C LEU A 255 7.15 1.66 -1.62
N LEU A 256 6.56 2.21 -0.56
CA LEU A 256 6.47 1.56 0.76
C LEU A 256 5.70 0.24 0.68
N SER A 257 4.58 0.23 -0.06
CA SER A 257 3.80 -0.99 -0.27
C SER A 257 4.64 -2.09 -0.90
N VAL A 258 5.28 -1.81 -2.04
CA VAL A 258 6.10 -2.81 -2.75
C VAL A 258 7.27 -3.26 -1.87
N TYR A 259 7.90 -2.36 -1.11
CA TYR A 259 8.96 -2.71 -0.16
C TYR A 259 8.49 -3.71 0.90
N PHE A 260 7.35 -3.47 1.54
CA PHE A 260 6.81 -4.38 2.54
C PHE A 260 6.42 -5.73 1.94
N LEU A 261 5.78 -5.72 0.76
CA LEU A 261 5.38 -6.94 0.05
C LEU A 261 6.61 -7.77 -0.35
N ALA A 262 7.65 -7.12 -0.88
CA ALA A 262 8.95 -7.70 -1.20
C ALA A 262 9.57 -8.43 0.00
N ASN A 263 9.51 -7.82 1.19
CA ASN A 263 10.01 -8.40 2.45
C ASN A 263 9.02 -9.38 3.13
N GLY A 264 7.91 -9.75 2.48
CA GLY A 264 6.90 -10.66 3.05
C GLY A 264 6.02 -10.06 4.15
N ARG A 265 6.10 -8.74 4.40
CA ARG A 265 5.28 -7.98 5.36
C ARG A 265 3.92 -7.62 4.75
N LEU A 266 3.12 -8.66 4.48
CA LEU A 266 1.92 -8.57 3.63
C LEU A 266 0.86 -7.58 4.14
N LEU A 267 0.66 -7.48 5.46
CA LEU A 267 -0.36 -6.59 6.04
C LEU A 267 -0.01 -5.11 5.85
N GLU A 268 1.25 -4.75 6.11
CA GLU A 268 1.72 -3.37 5.96
C GLU A 268 1.76 -2.96 4.48
N GLY A 269 2.21 -3.89 3.62
CA GLY A 269 2.12 -3.72 2.18
C GLY A 269 0.70 -3.47 1.71
N SER A 270 -0.22 -4.35 2.12
CA SER A 270 -1.66 -4.22 1.81
C SER A 270 -2.25 -2.89 2.26
N TYR A 271 -1.89 -2.41 3.45
CA TYR A 271 -2.33 -1.12 3.99
C TYR A 271 -1.88 0.03 3.09
N HIS A 272 -0.60 0.10 2.73
CA HIS A 272 -0.08 1.18 1.89
C HIS A 272 -0.63 1.13 0.46
N ALA A 273 -0.80 -0.05 -0.14
CA ALA A 273 -1.48 -0.20 -1.43
C ALA A 273 -2.91 0.34 -1.39
N SER A 274 -3.69 -0.05 -0.38
CA SER A 274 -5.08 0.39 -0.22
C SER A 274 -5.18 1.90 0.04
N ALA A 275 -4.26 2.47 0.83
CA ALA A 275 -4.17 3.91 1.05
C ALA A 275 -3.86 4.66 -0.25
N ALA A 276 -2.90 4.17 -1.06
CA ALA A 276 -2.55 4.75 -2.35
C ALA A 276 -3.75 4.75 -3.31
N ALA A 277 -4.47 3.64 -3.41
CA ALA A 277 -5.68 3.51 -4.22
C ALA A 277 -6.79 4.48 -3.79
N ALA A 278 -7.08 4.55 -2.49
CA ALA A 278 -8.09 5.46 -1.96
C ALA A 278 -7.74 6.94 -2.24
N LEU A 279 -6.49 7.33 -2.00
CA LEU A 279 -6.01 8.70 -2.26
C LEU A 279 -6.04 9.04 -3.76
N ALA A 280 -5.67 8.09 -4.63
CA ALA A 280 -5.70 8.30 -6.08
C ALA A 280 -7.11 8.63 -6.58
N ILE A 281 -8.13 7.94 -6.08
CA ILE A 281 -9.54 8.27 -6.38
C ILE A 281 -9.93 9.61 -5.77
N GLN A 282 -9.56 9.85 -4.51
CA GLN A 282 -9.92 11.07 -3.78
C GLN A 282 -9.41 12.33 -4.47
N VAL A 283 -8.22 12.31 -5.08
CA VAL A 283 -7.65 13.45 -5.83
C VAL A 283 -7.90 13.39 -7.34
N GLY A 284 -8.74 12.45 -7.79
CA GLY A 284 -9.20 12.34 -9.17
C GLY A 284 -8.13 11.92 -10.17
N LEU A 285 -7.16 11.07 -9.78
CA LEU A 285 -6.14 10.55 -10.72
C LEU A 285 -6.71 9.57 -11.75
N HIS A 286 -7.86 8.95 -11.46
CA HIS A 286 -8.54 8.00 -12.34
C HIS A 286 -9.31 8.66 -13.49
N MET A 287 -9.45 9.98 -13.47
CA MET A 287 -10.15 10.76 -14.49
C MET A 287 -9.15 11.52 -15.36
N ASP A 288 -9.48 11.69 -16.64
CA ASP A 288 -8.69 12.58 -17.51
C ASP A 288 -8.96 14.03 -17.11
N VAL A 289 -7.88 14.76 -16.81
CA VAL A 289 -7.95 16.19 -16.55
C VAL A 289 -7.95 16.87 -17.91
N SER A 290 -9.14 17.16 -18.44
CA SER A 290 -9.27 18.09 -19.57
C SER A 290 -8.62 19.42 -19.17
N PRO A 291 -7.85 20.08 -20.06
CA PRO A 291 -7.25 21.38 -19.80
C PRO A 291 -8.25 22.54 -19.81
N GLU A 292 -9.54 22.31 -19.53
CA GLU A 292 -10.48 23.40 -19.34
C GLU A 292 -10.26 24.04 -17.96
N PRO A 293 -10.05 25.37 -17.89
CA PRO A 293 -9.86 26.09 -16.63
C PRO A 293 -11.20 26.23 -15.89
N HIS A 294 -11.70 25.14 -15.32
CA HIS A 294 -12.92 25.12 -14.52
C HIS A 294 -12.65 24.69 -13.08
N GLN A 295 -12.35 25.69 -12.25
CA GLN A 295 -13.13 26.08 -11.06
C GLN A 295 -13.44 25.06 -9.95
N TRP A 296 -12.63 24.02 -9.74
CA TRP A 296 -12.86 23.10 -8.59
C TRP A 296 -11.73 23.05 -7.57
N MET A 297 -10.80 24.00 -7.60
CA MET A 297 -9.98 24.38 -6.43
C MET A 297 -9.69 25.88 -6.48
N ASN A 298 -10.50 26.67 -5.77
CA ASN A 298 -10.06 27.98 -5.31
C ASN A 298 -8.98 27.74 -4.24
N ASP A 299 -7.72 27.66 -4.65
CA ASP A 299 -6.64 28.09 -3.76
C ASP A 299 -5.70 29.03 -4.51
N SER A 300 -5.75 30.28 -4.07
CA SER A 300 -5.06 31.42 -4.62
C SER A 300 -3.61 31.44 -4.15
N THR A 301 -2.72 30.59 -4.73
CA THR A 301 -1.28 30.74 -4.47
C THR A 301 -0.27 30.18 -5.50
N GLU A 302 -0.65 29.66 -6.67
CA GLU A 302 0.32 29.25 -7.72
C GLU A 302 0.13 29.95 -9.09
N SER A 303 -0.29 31.22 -9.10
CA SER A 303 -0.42 31.99 -10.36
C SER A 303 0.81 32.87 -10.65
N PHE A 304 2.02 32.30 -10.64
CA PHE A 304 3.21 32.96 -11.18
C PHE A 304 3.98 32.02 -12.12
N ASP A 305 3.83 32.26 -13.42
CA ASP A 305 4.72 31.84 -14.52
C ASP A 305 5.08 30.34 -14.61
N LEU A 306 4.06 29.46 -14.63
CA LEU A 306 4.26 28.06 -15.01
C LEU A 306 4.46 27.96 -16.52
N LYS A 307 5.73 27.86 -16.95
CA LYS A 307 6.09 27.55 -18.35
C LYS A 307 5.34 26.29 -18.81
N PRO A 308 4.80 26.24 -20.05
CA PRO A 308 4.02 25.11 -20.57
C PRO A 308 4.63 23.72 -20.34
N GLN A 309 5.96 23.58 -20.42
CA GLN A 309 6.67 22.33 -20.15
C GLN A 309 6.44 21.77 -18.73
N LYS A 310 6.33 22.64 -17.72
CA LYS A 310 6.08 22.20 -16.34
C LYS A 310 4.66 21.65 -16.16
N ILE A 311 3.70 22.13 -16.95
CA ILE A 311 2.30 21.68 -16.90
C ILE A 311 2.16 20.30 -17.54
N ASP A 312 2.80 20.09 -18.70
CA ASP A 312 2.74 18.81 -19.42
C ASP A 312 3.46 17.69 -18.66
N LEU A 313 4.63 17.96 -18.07
CA LEU A 313 5.34 17.01 -17.20
C LEU A 313 4.51 16.64 -15.97
N ARG A 314 3.89 17.62 -15.29
CA ARG A 314 2.98 17.37 -14.16
C ARG A 314 1.78 16.51 -14.59
N ARG A 315 1.27 16.67 -15.82
CA ARG A 315 0.20 15.81 -16.36
C ARG A 315 0.69 14.39 -16.58
N GLY A 316 1.86 14.20 -17.22
CA GLY A 316 2.48 12.89 -17.42
C GLY A 316 2.70 12.14 -16.10
N GLU A 317 3.27 12.82 -15.09
CA GLU A 317 3.48 12.25 -13.77
C GLU A 317 2.17 11.82 -13.08
N ARG A 318 1.07 12.58 -13.26
CA ARG A 318 -0.26 12.19 -12.72
C ARG A 318 -0.78 10.91 -13.37
N VAL A 319 -0.69 10.80 -14.69
CA VAL A 319 -1.14 9.61 -15.43
C VAL A 319 -0.30 8.40 -14.99
N LEU A 320 1.02 8.53 -14.96
CA LEU A 320 1.91 7.44 -14.55
C LEU A 320 1.72 7.03 -13.09
N ALA A 321 1.52 8.00 -12.18
CA ALA A 321 1.20 7.69 -10.78
C ALA A 321 -0.12 6.93 -10.64
N PHE A 322 -1.15 7.28 -11.41
CA PHE A 322 -2.39 6.50 -11.45
C PHE A 322 -2.13 5.05 -11.87
N TRP A 323 -1.38 4.85 -12.96
CA TRP A 323 -1.09 3.50 -13.45
C TRP A 323 -0.14 2.70 -12.54
N GLN A 324 0.75 3.36 -11.79
CA GLN A 324 1.52 2.73 -10.72
C GLN A 324 0.58 2.18 -9.63
N VAL A 325 -0.35 3.01 -9.14
CA VAL A 325 -1.36 2.61 -8.15
C VAL A 325 -2.25 1.49 -8.68
N TYR A 326 -2.68 1.61 -9.93
CA TYR A 326 -3.54 0.62 -10.59
C TYR A 326 -2.85 -0.74 -10.71
N ASN A 327 -1.61 -0.78 -11.18
CA ASN A 327 -0.85 -2.02 -11.30
C ASN A 327 -0.66 -2.70 -9.94
N LEU A 328 -0.32 -1.90 -8.91
CA LEU A 328 -0.17 -2.37 -7.54
C LEU A 328 -1.48 -2.96 -6.99
N ASP A 329 -2.59 -2.22 -7.10
CA ASP A 329 -3.91 -2.66 -6.63
C ASP A 329 -4.39 -3.93 -7.36
N ARG A 330 -4.30 -3.96 -8.69
CA ARG A 330 -4.78 -5.08 -9.51
C ARG A 330 -3.96 -6.35 -9.29
N CYS A 331 -2.63 -6.26 -9.24
CA CYS A 331 -1.79 -7.44 -9.04
C CYS A 331 -1.85 -7.96 -7.61
N TRP A 332 -1.64 -7.09 -6.62
CA TRP A 332 -1.46 -7.54 -5.25
C TRP A 332 -2.79 -7.85 -4.55
N SER A 333 -3.93 -7.36 -5.03
CA SER A 333 -5.23 -7.80 -4.51
C SER A 333 -5.49 -9.28 -4.83
N VAL A 334 -5.09 -9.76 -6.01
CA VAL A 334 -5.16 -11.17 -6.39
C VAL A 334 -4.29 -12.02 -5.45
N VAL A 335 -3.02 -11.63 -5.27
CA VAL A 335 -2.07 -12.35 -4.39
C VAL A 335 -2.56 -12.40 -2.94
N LEU A 336 -3.01 -11.26 -2.42
CA LEU A 336 -3.52 -11.12 -1.06
C LEU A 336 -4.94 -11.69 -0.90
N ARG A 337 -5.54 -12.18 -1.99
CA ARG A 337 -6.89 -12.73 -2.08
C ARG A 337 -7.99 -11.77 -1.61
N LYS A 338 -7.78 -10.46 -1.72
CA LYS A 338 -8.75 -9.42 -1.35
C LYS A 338 -9.38 -8.80 -2.61
N PRO A 339 -10.58 -8.18 -2.53
CA PRO A 339 -11.09 -7.39 -3.63
C PRO A 339 -10.17 -6.18 -3.90
N PRO A 340 -9.96 -5.78 -5.16
CA PRO A 340 -9.30 -4.53 -5.51
C PRO A 340 -10.02 -3.32 -4.90
N VAL A 341 -9.25 -2.28 -4.54
CA VAL A 341 -9.80 -1.05 -3.96
C VAL A 341 -10.26 -0.09 -5.04
N LEU A 342 -9.53 0.01 -6.16
CA LEU A 342 -9.92 0.88 -7.25
C LEU A 342 -11.20 0.34 -7.89
N PRO A 343 -12.28 1.12 -7.94
CA PRO A 343 -13.51 0.67 -8.54
C PRO A 343 -13.34 0.53 -10.06
N ASP A 344 -14.11 -0.38 -10.65
CA ASP A 344 -14.16 -0.62 -12.11
C ASP A 344 -15.60 -0.57 -12.61
N ALA A 345 -16.45 0.18 -11.90
CA ALA A 345 -17.87 0.24 -12.21
C ALA A 345 -18.14 1.27 -13.30
N SER A 346 -19.08 0.96 -14.19
CA SER A 346 -19.51 1.79 -15.32
C SER A 346 -20.21 3.09 -14.92
N ASN A 347 -20.27 3.42 -13.62
CA ASN A 347 -20.82 4.70 -13.20
C ASN A 347 -19.80 5.83 -13.50
N PRO A 348 -20.23 7.04 -13.84
CA PRO A 348 -19.32 8.11 -14.26
C PRO A 348 -18.26 8.50 -13.21
N TRP A 349 -18.56 8.33 -11.91
CA TRP A 349 -17.70 8.76 -10.81
C TRP A 349 -16.59 7.76 -10.48
N THR A 350 -16.82 6.49 -10.80
CA THR A 350 -15.89 5.39 -10.56
C THR A 350 -15.31 4.79 -11.83
N SER A 351 -15.77 5.23 -13.01
CA SER A 351 -15.20 4.81 -14.28
C SER A 351 -13.77 5.33 -14.37
N ILE A 352 -12.85 4.45 -14.76
CA ILE A 352 -11.47 4.83 -15.05
C ILE A 352 -11.46 5.42 -16.45
N THR A 353 -11.28 6.75 -16.53
CA THR A 353 -11.12 7.48 -17.80
C THR A 353 -9.72 8.02 -18.01
N CYS A 354 -8.79 7.72 -17.10
CA CYS A 354 -7.38 8.01 -17.26
C CYS A 354 -6.87 7.36 -18.56
N PRO A 355 -6.19 8.12 -19.45
CA PRO A 355 -5.67 7.59 -20.69
C PRO A 355 -4.56 6.56 -20.43
N TRP A 356 -4.32 5.66 -21.38
CA TRP A 356 -3.19 4.73 -21.31
C TRP A 356 -1.87 5.49 -21.08
N PRO A 357 -0.96 4.97 -20.23
CA PRO A 357 0.29 5.64 -19.92
C PRO A 357 1.20 5.67 -21.16
N GLN A 358 1.95 6.76 -21.31
CA GLN A 358 2.97 6.90 -22.35
C GLN A 358 4.36 6.96 -21.72
N ASP A 359 5.40 6.81 -22.52
CA ASP A 359 6.76 7.03 -22.02
C ASP A 359 6.94 8.50 -21.61
N MET A 360 7.75 8.76 -20.59
CA MET A 360 7.94 10.14 -20.10
C MET A 360 8.42 11.10 -21.21
N ALA A 361 9.24 10.61 -22.14
CA ALA A 361 9.70 11.40 -23.30
C ALA A 361 8.57 11.75 -24.29
N GLU A 362 7.48 10.97 -24.34
CA GLU A 362 6.33 11.25 -25.20
C GLU A 362 5.52 12.43 -24.66
N TYR A 363 5.37 12.54 -23.33
CA TYR A 363 4.73 13.70 -22.72
C TYR A 363 5.49 15.02 -22.99
N ASP A 364 6.82 14.95 -23.15
CA ASP A 364 7.63 16.09 -23.59
C ASP A 364 7.43 16.43 -25.08
N SER A 365 7.15 15.42 -25.93
CA SER A 365 7.14 15.55 -27.39
C SER A 365 5.76 15.83 -28.00
N VAL A 366 4.65 15.49 -27.32
CA VAL A 366 3.26 15.83 -27.73
C VAL A 366 3.07 17.34 -27.98
N ARG A 367 3.96 18.17 -27.42
CA ARG A 367 4.11 19.60 -27.73
C ARG A 367 4.43 19.88 -29.20
N THR A 368 5.37 19.15 -29.82
CA THR A 368 5.90 19.50 -31.15
C THR A 368 4.82 19.34 -32.23
N LEU A 369 3.92 18.37 -32.06
CA LEU A 369 2.80 18.14 -32.97
C LEU A 369 1.63 19.07 -32.69
N LYS A 370 1.21 19.29 -31.43
CA LYS A 370 0.13 20.24 -31.12
C LYS A 370 0.47 21.67 -31.51
N LEU A 371 1.72 22.10 -31.30
CA LEU A 371 2.17 23.43 -31.63
C LEU A 371 2.35 23.62 -33.14
N SER A 372 2.87 22.62 -33.87
CA SER A 372 2.99 22.69 -35.33
C SER A 372 1.64 22.68 -36.05
N VAL A 373 0.65 21.94 -35.53
CA VAL A 373 -0.72 21.93 -36.08
C VAL A 373 -1.48 23.23 -35.78
N LEU A 374 -1.35 23.78 -34.56
CA LEU A 374 -1.94 25.08 -34.21
C LEU A 374 -1.39 26.25 -35.04
N PHE A 375 -0.12 26.17 -35.47
CA PHE A 375 0.46 27.17 -36.37
C PHE A 375 0.20 26.91 -37.86
N ALA A 376 -0.11 25.67 -38.26
CA ALA A 376 -0.30 25.30 -39.66
C ALA A 376 -1.75 25.43 -40.16
N TYR A 377 -2.77 25.38 -39.29
CA TYR A 377 -4.17 25.36 -39.72
C TYR A 377 -5.04 26.29 -38.86
N ALA A 378 -5.25 27.51 -39.35
CA ALA A 378 -6.21 28.48 -38.82
C ALA A 378 -7.63 28.29 -39.39
N ASP A 379 -7.98 27.09 -39.89
CA ASP A 379 -9.32 26.78 -40.39
C ASP A 379 -10.07 25.91 -39.37
N LEU A 380 -11.17 26.47 -38.85
CA LEU A 380 -11.96 26.00 -37.71
C LEU A 380 -12.65 24.64 -37.89
N GLU A 381 -12.72 24.07 -39.10
CA GLU A 381 -13.48 22.84 -39.36
C GLU A 381 -12.70 21.55 -39.12
N THR A 382 -11.36 21.56 -39.19
CA THR A 382 -10.53 20.37 -38.94
C THR A 382 -10.20 20.17 -37.45
N PHE A 383 -10.42 21.20 -36.62
CA PHE A 383 -10.25 21.11 -35.17
C PHE A 383 -11.39 20.31 -34.52
N GLN A 384 -12.58 20.29 -35.16
CA GLN A 384 -13.74 19.52 -34.73
C GLN A 384 -13.43 18.01 -34.73
N GLY A 385 -12.73 17.50 -35.75
CA GLY A 385 -12.37 16.07 -35.83
C GLY A 385 -11.31 15.60 -34.81
N TYR A 386 -10.51 16.51 -34.25
CA TYR A 386 -9.56 16.20 -33.17
C TYR A 386 -10.20 16.33 -31.77
N ILE A 387 -11.19 17.23 -31.63
CA ILE A 387 -12.01 17.39 -30.42
C ILE A 387 -13.08 16.29 -30.32
N GLU A 388 -13.49 15.66 -31.43
CA GLU A 388 -14.48 14.57 -31.46
C GLU A 388 -14.00 13.24 -30.82
N SER A 389 -12.76 13.18 -30.30
CA SER A 389 -12.34 12.10 -29.39
C SER A 389 -12.81 12.27 -27.93
N ASN A 390 -13.77 13.18 -27.69
CA ASN A 390 -14.44 13.41 -26.39
C ASN A 390 -15.35 12.26 -25.93
N SER A 391 -15.21 11.05 -26.48
CA SER A 391 -15.82 9.88 -25.87
C SER A 391 -15.07 9.61 -24.56
N PRO A 392 -15.74 9.45 -23.41
CA PRO A 392 -15.06 9.08 -22.17
C PRO A 392 -14.22 7.84 -22.46
N TYR A 393 -12.90 7.96 -22.32
CA TYR A 393 -12.01 6.82 -22.52
C TYR A 393 -12.47 5.71 -21.58
N HIS A 394 -13.15 4.71 -22.11
CA HIS A 394 -13.43 3.50 -21.35
C HIS A 394 -12.19 2.62 -21.44
N THR A 395 -11.07 3.09 -20.91
CA THR A 395 -9.72 2.57 -21.17
C THR A 395 -9.65 1.07 -20.88
N ILE A 396 -10.09 0.67 -19.69
CA ILE A 396 -10.11 -0.73 -19.25
C ILE A 396 -11.23 -1.53 -19.93
N ALA A 397 -12.46 -0.99 -19.93
CA ALA A 397 -13.61 -1.71 -20.47
C ALA A 397 -13.50 -1.95 -21.99
N GLY A 398 -12.95 -0.99 -22.74
CA GLY A 398 -12.65 -1.13 -24.17
C GLY A 398 -11.65 -2.25 -24.42
N PHE A 399 -10.55 -2.29 -23.66
CA PHE A 399 -9.57 -3.37 -23.76
C PHE A 399 -10.17 -4.75 -23.48
N LEU A 400 -10.96 -4.89 -22.40
CA LEU A 400 -11.63 -6.15 -22.05
C LEU A 400 -12.69 -6.56 -23.08
N ASN A 401 -13.38 -5.59 -23.70
CA ASN A 401 -14.36 -5.81 -24.77
C ASN A 401 -13.74 -6.13 -26.13
N GLY A 402 -12.42 -6.20 -26.18
CA GLY A 402 -11.71 -6.67 -27.35
C GLY A 402 -10.96 -5.58 -28.10
N ASP A 403 -10.64 -4.45 -27.49
CA ASP A 403 -9.77 -3.45 -28.10
C ASP A 403 -8.31 -3.62 -27.63
N VAL A 404 -7.67 -4.72 -28.05
CA VAL A 404 -6.30 -5.06 -27.61
C VAL A 404 -5.24 -4.20 -28.29
N ALA A 405 -5.49 -3.78 -29.53
CA ALA A 405 -4.53 -3.05 -30.35
C ALA A 405 -4.57 -1.53 -30.16
N SER A 406 -5.63 -0.96 -29.60
CA SER A 406 -5.68 0.49 -29.37
C SER A 406 -4.88 0.92 -28.15
N GLY A 407 -4.35 2.14 -28.23
CA GLY A 407 -3.46 2.75 -27.24
C GLY A 407 -2.01 2.83 -27.70
N SER A 408 -1.16 3.50 -26.91
CA SER A 408 0.29 3.49 -27.11
C SER A 408 0.84 2.08 -26.86
N PHE A 409 1.92 1.71 -27.58
CA PHE A 409 2.66 0.46 -27.36
C PHE A 409 3.73 0.60 -26.25
N SER A 410 3.66 1.68 -25.46
CA SER A 410 4.54 1.89 -24.31
C SER A 410 4.53 0.68 -23.38
N LEU A 411 5.67 0.42 -22.74
CA LEU A 411 5.85 -0.74 -21.87
C LEU A 411 4.95 -0.68 -20.65
N GLN A 412 4.66 0.53 -20.16
CA GLN A 412 3.74 0.77 -19.07
C GLN A 412 2.29 0.44 -19.46
N THR A 413 1.90 0.67 -20.73
CA THR A 413 0.59 0.25 -21.25
C THR A 413 0.49 -1.27 -21.28
N LEU A 414 1.51 -1.95 -21.79
CA LEU A 414 1.56 -3.41 -21.80
C LEU A 414 1.50 -3.99 -20.38
N ARG A 415 2.24 -3.39 -19.44
CA ARG A 415 2.22 -3.75 -18.01
C ARG A 415 0.84 -3.54 -17.38
N ALA A 416 0.14 -2.46 -17.71
CA ALA A 416 -1.21 -2.19 -17.22
C ALA A 416 -2.28 -3.12 -17.82
N LYS A 417 -2.18 -3.42 -19.12
CA LYS A 417 -3.03 -4.42 -19.79
C LYS A 417 -2.83 -5.80 -19.14
N ALA A 418 -1.60 -6.23 -18.90
CA ALA A 418 -1.31 -7.50 -18.21
C ALA A 418 -1.87 -7.54 -16.77
N SER A 419 -1.71 -6.47 -15.98
CA SER A 419 -2.33 -6.33 -14.66
C SER A 419 -3.86 -6.46 -14.70
N THR A 420 -4.48 -5.87 -15.72
CA THR A 420 -5.93 -5.92 -15.92
C THR A 420 -6.40 -7.34 -16.20
N LEU A 421 -5.74 -8.05 -17.12
CA LEU A 421 -6.05 -9.44 -17.43
C LEU A 421 -5.90 -10.34 -16.19
N PHE A 422 -4.85 -10.12 -15.40
CA PHE A 422 -4.56 -10.90 -14.20
C PHE A 422 -5.64 -10.73 -13.13
N ALA A 423 -6.04 -9.48 -12.84
CA ALA A 423 -7.10 -9.19 -11.89
C ALA A 423 -8.48 -9.67 -12.38
N HIS A 424 -8.78 -9.49 -13.67
CA HIS A 424 -10.07 -9.90 -14.23
C HIS A 424 -10.21 -11.43 -14.27
N ALA A 425 -9.11 -12.15 -14.50
CA ALA A 425 -9.07 -13.61 -14.41
C ALA A 425 -9.42 -14.11 -13.00
N ASP A 426 -8.87 -13.51 -11.95
CA ASP A 426 -9.22 -13.83 -10.54
C ASP A 426 -10.68 -13.47 -10.23
N GLN A 427 -11.16 -12.32 -10.70
CA GLN A 427 -12.55 -11.91 -10.48
C GLN A 427 -13.54 -12.91 -11.09
N LEU A 428 -13.34 -13.33 -12.35
CA LEU A 428 -14.20 -14.31 -13.02
C LEU A 428 -14.09 -15.69 -12.39
N SER A 429 -12.87 -16.14 -12.05
CA SER A 429 -12.65 -17.46 -11.45
C SER A 429 -13.32 -17.59 -10.07
N ARG A 430 -13.41 -16.49 -9.30
CA ARG A 430 -14.12 -16.42 -8.01
C ARG A 430 -15.62 -16.32 -8.13
N ALA A 431 -16.13 -15.61 -9.13
CA ALA A 431 -17.56 -15.43 -9.36
C ALA A 431 -18.25 -16.73 -9.81
N TRP A 432 -17.46 -17.70 -10.28
CA TRP A 432 -17.96 -18.95 -10.82
C TRP A 432 -18.08 -20.06 -9.75
N ASP A 433 -19.22 -20.77 -9.73
CA ASP A 433 -19.38 -22.05 -9.00
C ASP A 433 -19.20 -23.23 -9.96
N SER A 434 -18.11 -24.00 -9.82
CA SER A 434 -17.79 -25.13 -10.72
C SER A 434 -18.88 -26.19 -10.74
N ARG A 435 -19.70 -26.26 -9.69
CA ARG A 435 -20.81 -27.20 -9.54
C ARG A 435 -22.08 -26.76 -10.27
N LYS A 436 -22.16 -25.50 -10.72
CA LYS A 436 -23.32 -24.92 -11.40
C LYS A 436 -22.88 -24.13 -12.64
N PRO A 437 -22.56 -24.84 -13.73
CA PRO A 437 -22.13 -24.17 -14.94
C PRO A 437 -23.25 -23.30 -15.53
N SER A 438 -22.97 -22.01 -15.69
CA SER A 438 -23.83 -21.05 -16.37
C SER A 438 -23.25 -20.76 -17.75
N PRO A 439 -24.06 -20.79 -18.83
CA PRO A 439 -23.56 -20.49 -20.17
C PRO A 439 -22.96 -19.08 -20.26
N VAL A 440 -23.57 -18.11 -19.57
CA VAL A 440 -23.09 -16.71 -19.52
C VAL A 440 -21.67 -16.63 -18.98
N ASN A 441 -21.43 -17.30 -17.86
CA ASN A 441 -20.11 -17.28 -17.26
C ASN A 441 -19.10 -17.99 -18.20
N GLN A 442 -19.54 -19.04 -18.92
CA GLN A 442 -18.70 -19.86 -19.81
C GLN A 442 -18.23 -19.03 -21.00
N ASP A 443 -19.13 -18.21 -21.53
CA ASP A 443 -18.83 -17.24 -22.57
C ASP A 443 -17.88 -16.15 -22.07
N GLN A 444 -18.02 -15.68 -20.82
CA GLN A 444 -17.09 -14.72 -20.22
C GLN A 444 -15.67 -15.28 -20.05
N ILE A 445 -15.53 -16.52 -19.56
CA ILE A 445 -14.22 -17.20 -19.47
C ILE A 445 -13.59 -17.30 -20.85
N ARG A 446 -14.35 -17.79 -21.85
CA ARG A 446 -13.85 -17.93 -23.22
C ARG A 446 -13.48 -16.59 -23.84
N ALA A 447 -14.28 -15.55 -23.61
CA ALA A 447 -14.00 -14.20 -24.10
C ALA A 447 -12.71 -13.65 -23.49
N LEU A 448 -12.50 -13.79 -22.18
CA LEU A 448 -11.27 -13.37 -21.53
C LEU A 448 -10.06 -14.17 -22.05
N GLU A 449 -10.20 -15.48 -22.22
CA GLU A 449 -9.15 -16.34 -22.77
C GLU A 449 -8.71 -15.92 -24.18
N ILE A 450 -9.66 -15.56 -25.05
CA ILE A 450 -9.40 -15.01 -26.38
C ILE A 450 -8.67 -13.67 -26.26
N THR A 451 -9.12 -12.79 -25.36
CA THR A 451 -8.47 -11.49 -25.13
C THR A 451 -7.03 -11.65 -24.64
N ILE A 452 -6.76 -12.57 -23.71
CA ILE A 452 -5.40 -12.87 -23.23
C ILE A 452 -4.53 -13.41 -24.39
N THR A 453 -5.05 -14.36 -25.16
CA THR A 453 -4.32 -14.96 -26.29
C THR A 453 -3.96 -13.92 -27.34
N ARG A 454 -4.89 -13.02 -27.67
CA ARG A 454 -4.62 -11.93 -28.60
C ARG A 454 -3.64 -10.92 -28.02
N PHE A 455 -3.74 -10.58 -26.73
CA PHE A 455 -2.75 -9.72 -26.08
C PHE A 455 -1.34 -10.31 -26.17
N LEU A 456 -1.17 -11.59 -25.85
CA LEU A 456 0.11 -12.29 -26.02
C LEU A 456 0.64 -12.20 -27.46
N SER A 457 -0.24 -12.28 -28.47
CA SER A 457 0.17 -12.16 -29.88
C SER A 457 0.63 -10.75 -30.29
N THR A 458 0.33 -9.73 -29.48
CA THR A 458 0.83 -8.36 -29.70
C THR A 458 2.20 -8.11 -29.08
N LEU A 459 2.69 -9.01 -28.22
CA LEU A 459 3.94 -8.83 -27.52
C LEU A 459 5.13 -9.30 -28.36
N PRO A 460 6.30 -8.62 -28.26
CA PRO A 460 7.54 -9.14 -28.82
C PRO A 460 7.87 -10.53 -28.23
N PRO A 461 8.30 -11.50 -29.05
CA PRO A 461 8.69 -12.82 -28.57
C PRO A 461 9.85 -12.76 -27.57
N VAL A 462 9.78 -13.57 -26.52
CA VAL A 462 10.76 -13.52 -25.41
C VAL A 462 12.19 -13.81 -25.86
N HIS A 463 12.38 -14.72 -26.82
CA HIS A 463 13.69 -15.07 -27.35
C HIS A 463 14.34 -13.98 -28.22
N SER A 464 13.57 -12.99 -28.70
CA SER A 464 14.11 -11.88 -29.50
C SER A 464 14.42 -10.64 -28.66
N LEU A 465 14.04 -10.62 -27.37
CA LEU A 465 14.15 -9.43 -26.51
C LEU A 465 15.58 -8.94 -26.36
N ASP A 466 16.57 -9.84 -26.29
CA ASP A 466 17.98 -9.46 -26.17
C ASP A 466 18.48 -8.65 -27.37
N ALA A 467 17.92 -8.92 -28.55
CA ALA A 467 18.31 -8.23 -29.78
C ALA A 467 17.51 -6.94 -29.99
N THR A 468 16.25 -6.91 -29.54
CA THR A 468 15.33 -5.81 -29.88
C THR A 468 15.17 -4.77 -28.77
N MET A 469 15.14 -5.18 -27.51
CA MET A 469 14.81 -4.32 -26.36
C MET A 469 15.56 -4.77 -25.08
N PRO A 470 16.91 -4.66 -25.06
CA PRO A 470 17.72 -5.16 -23.95
C PRO A 470 17.47 -4.40 -22.63
N ASP A 471 17.27 -3.08 -22.69
CA ASP A 471 17.05 -2.23 -21.51
C ASP A 471 15.66 -2.43 -20.87
N ASP A 472 14.70 -2.96 -21.65
CA ASP A 472 13.30 -3.12 -21.27
C ASP A 472 12.90 -4.60 -21.11
N ARG A 473 13.87 -5.50 -21.13
CA ARG A 473 13.65 -6.94 -21.12
C ARG A 473 12.87 -7.39 -19.88
N GLN A 474 13.19 -6.85 -18.70
CA GLN A 474 12.62 -7.33 -17.43
C GLN A 474 11.15 -6.92 -17.25
N ILE A 475 10.74 -5.76 -17.75
CA ILE A 475 9.33 -5.37 -17.76
C ILE A 475 8.53 -6.27 -18.72
N LEU A 476 9.08 -6.62 -19.89
CA LEU A 476 8.43 -7.54 -20.82
C LEU A 476 8.35 -8.97 -20.29
N ILE A 477 9.38 -9.47 -19.58
CA ILE A 477 9.31 -10.75 -18.85
C ILE A 477 8.16 -10.73 -17.85
N THR A 478 8.00 -9.63 -17.11
CA THR A 478 6.90 -9.46 -16.15
C THR A 478 5.55 -9.47 -16.84
N VAL A 479 5.41 -8.78 -17.98
CA VAL A 479 4.18 -8.74 -18.80
C VAL A 479 3.80 -10.13 -19.30
N HIS A 480 4.74 -10.87 -19.90
CA HIS A 480 4.51 -12.23 -20.39
C HIS A 480 4.13 -13.17 -19.24
N THR A 481 4.84 -13.08 -18.12
CA THR A 481 4.58 -13.91 -16.94
C THR A 481 3.18 -13.66 -16.37
N LEU A 482 2.76 -12.39 -16.24
CA LEU A 482 1.41 -12.02 -15.79
C LEU A 482 0.32 -12.51 -16.75
N ALA A 483 0.53 -12.40 -18.06
CA ALA A 483 -0.43 -12.85 -19.07
C ALA A 483 -0.63 -14.37 -19.02
N HIS A 484 0.45 -15.15 -18.90
CA HIS A 484 0.34 -16.61 -18.71
C HIS A 484 -0.24 -16.98 -17.34
N ALA A 485 0.13 -16.27 -16.27
CA ALA A 485 -0.48 -16.47 -14.96
C ALA A 485 -1.98 -16.15 -14.95
N SER A 486 -2.44 -15.23 -15.78
CA SER A 486 -3.87 -14.94 -15.96
C SER A 486 -4.63 -16.17 -16.49
N ILE A 487 -4.06 -16.91 -17.45
CA ILE A 487 -4.63 -18.17 -17.95
C ILE A 487 -4.67 -19.22 -16.83
N ILE A 488 -3.59 -19.35 -16.05
CA ILE A 488 -3.52 -20.30 -14.93
C ILE A 488 -4.64 -20.00 -13.92
N ILE A 489 -4.77 -18.74 -13.48
CA ILE A 489 -5.77 -18.32 -12.49
C ILE A 489 -7.20 -18.51 -13.02
N LEU A 490 -7.44 -18.17 -14.29
CA LEU A 490 -8.77 -18.30 -14.91
C LEU A 490 -9.27 -19.75 -14.90
N HIS A 491 -8.37 -20.71 -15.17
CA HIS A 491 -8.71 -22.13 -15.28
C HIS A 491 -8.45 -22.95 -14.00
N GLN A 492 -7.78 -22.36 -13.00
CA GLN A 492 -7.40 -23.05 -11.76
C GLN A 492 -8.57 -23.77 -11.07
N PRO A 493 -9.78 -23.18 -10.92
CA PRO A 493 -10.90 -23.86 -10.25
C PRO A 493 -11.40 -25.12 -10.96
N PHE A 494 -11.16 -25.26 -12.26
CA PHE A 494 -11.73 -26.32 -13.11
C PHE A 494 -10.71 -27.35 -13.54
N SER A 495 -9.42 -27.03 -13.42
CA SER A 495 -8.30 -27.86 -13.88
C SER A 495 -8.24 -29.29 -13.30
N ARG A 496 -9.07 -29.65 -12.31
CA ARG A 496 -9.19 -31.04 -11.81
C ARG A 496 -10.26 -31.85 -12.54
N ASP A 497 -11.35 -31.19 -12.94
CA ASP A 497 -12.57 -31.84 -13.41
C ASP A 497 -12.78 -31.64 -14.92
N ASP A 498 -12.13 -30.64 -15.52
CA ASP A 498 -12.21 -30.31 -16.94
C ASP A 498 -10.86 -30.44 -17.64
N ALA A 499 -10.79 -31.35 -18.62
CA ALA A 499 -9.59 -31.62 -19.40
C ALA A 499 -9.12 -30.40 -20.21
N HIS A 500 -10.05 -29.57 -20.69
CA HIS A 500 -9.70 -28.36 -21.42
C HIS A 500 -8.99 -27.37 -20.49
N SER A 501 -9.58 -27.06 -19.33
CA SER A 501 -8.99 -26.18 -18.33
C SER A 501 -7.65 -26.69 -17.79
N TYR A 502 -7.49 -28.01 -17.65
CA TYR A 502 -6.22 -28.63 -17.31
C TYR A 502 -5.15 -28.37 -18.39
N ASP A 503 -5.44 -28.66 -19.66
CA ASP A 503 -4.53 -28.42 -20.79
C ASP A 503 -4.12 -26.95 -20.88
N ARG A 504 -5.08 -26.02 -20.76
CA ARG A 504 -4.79 -24.57 -20.80
C ARG A 504 -3.89 -24.13 -19.66
N SER A 505 -4.17 -24.58 -18.43
CA SER A 505 -3.32 -24.26 -17.26
C SER A 505 -1.91 -24.84 -17.40
N SER A 506 -1.80 -26.09 -17.85
CA SER A 506 -0.52 -26.80 -18.02
C SER A 506 0.35 -26.14 -19.11
N ARG A 507 -0.24 -25.77 -20.26
CA ARG A 507 0.47 -25.01 -21.31
C ARG A 507 0.96 -23.65 -20.82
N ALA A 508 0.13 -22.93 -20.07
CA ALA A 508 0.51 -21.64 -19.52
C ALA A 508 1.65 -21.76 -18.48
N ALA A 509 1.61 -22.79 -17.63
CA ALA A 509 2.69 -23.07 -16.67
C ALA A 509 4.01 -23.41 -17.37
N ARG A 510 3.98 -24.20 -18.45
CA ARG A 510 5.17 -24.47 -19.28
C ARG A 510 5.69 -23.24 -20.01
N ALA A 511 4.79 -22.35 -20.46
CA ALA A 511 5.21 -21.08 -21.03
C ALA A 511 5.99 -20.24 -20.00
N CYS A 512 5.54 -20.18 -18.75
CA CYS A 512 6.32 -19.56 -17.66
C CYS A 512 7.70 -20.22 -17.48
N ALA A 513 7.77 -21.56 -17.49
CA ALA A 513 9.05 -22.28 -17.42
C ALA A 513 9.97 -21.96 -18.62
N SER A 514 9.40 -21.83 -19.84
CA SER A 514 10.15 -21.44 -21.03
C SER A 514 10.67 -20.01 -20.96
N ILE A 515 9.88 -19.08 -20.39
CA ILE A 515 10.31 -17.70 -20.14
C ILE A 515 11.52 -17.73 -19.20
N ILE A 516 11.44 -18.47 -18.10
CA ILE A 516 12.53 -18.62 -17.14
C ILE A 516 13.81 -19.15 -17.80
N LYS A 517 13.71 -20.15 -18.69
CA LYS A 517 14.87 -20.71 -19.41
C LYS A 517 15.59 -19.69 -20.30
N SER A 518 14.89 -18.65 -20.74
CA SER A 518 15.50 -17.60 -21.55
C SER A 518 16.21 -16.54 -20.72
N MET A 519 16.03 -16.52 -19.40
CA MET A 519 16.57 -15.51 -18.51
C MET A 519 18.03 -15.77 -18.13
N THR A 520 18.73 -14.69 -17.83
CA THR A 520 20.09 -14.69 -17.29
C THR A 520 20.06 -14.41 -15.78
N ASP A 521 21.15 -14.73 -15.08
CA ASP A 521 21.23 -14.47 -13.63
C ASP A 521 21.13 -12.97 -13.29
N SER A 522 21.57 -12.09 -14.19
CA SER A 522 21.43 -10.64 -14.04
C SER A 522 19.98 -10.15 -14.08
N ASP A 523 19.08 -10.88 -14.76
CA ASP A 523 17.67 -10.45 -14.88
C ASP A 523 16.98 -10.44 -13.51
N PHE A 524 17.29 -11.40 -12.63
CA PHE A 524 16.63 -11.54 -11.32
C PHE A 524 16.75 -10.30 -10.43
N ASN A 525 17.79 -9.48 -10.61
CA ASN A 525 18.03 -8.27 -9.83
C ASN A 525 16.98 -7.16 -10.10
N PHE A 526 16.34 -7.16 -11.28
CA PHE A 526 15.47 -6.08 -11.74
C PHE A 526 14.01 -6.49 -11.96
N LEU A 527 13.66 -7.75 -11.68
CA LEU A 527 12.29 -8.24 -11.86
C LEU A 527 11.35 -7.72 -10.78
N ASP A 528 10.13 -7.36 -11.19
CA ASP A 528 9.03 -6.97 -10.30
C ASP A 528 8.72 -8.11 -9.31
N PRO A 529 8.62 -7.86 -7.99
CA PRO A 529 8.33 -8.89 -6.99
C PRO A 529 7.08 -9.73 -7.26
N ILE A 530 6.13 -9.24 -8.06
CA ILE A 530 4.93 -9.98 -8.45
C ILE A 530 5.24 -11.28 -9.21
N VAL A 531 6.35 -11.35 -9.97
CA VAL A 531 6.65 -12.52 -10.81
C VAL A 531 6.84 -13.78 -9.99
N GLY A 532 7.40 -13.66 -8.78
CA GLY A 532 7.58 -14.79 -7.88
C GLY A 532 6.26 -15.47 -7.49
N THR A 533 5.21 -14.67 -7.28
CA THR A 533 3.88 -15.20 -6.94
C THR A 533 3.23 -15.89 -8.16
N CYS A 534 3.48 -15.38 -9.36
CA CYS A 534 3.04 -15.99 -10.61
C CYS A 534 3.73 -17.35 -10.86
N TRP A 535 5.05 -17.42 -10.60
CA TRP A 535 5.81 -18.66 -10.69
C TRP A 535 5.37 -19.68 -9.65
N THR A 536 4.95 -19.23 -8.46
CA THR A 536 4.32 -20.12 -7.46
C THR A 536 3.07 -20.79 -8.03
N SER A 537 2.18 -20.03 -8.66
CA SER A 537 0.99 -20.58 -9.32
C SER A 537 1.33 -21.56 -10.45
N ALA A 538 2.36 -21.27 -11.25
CA ALA A 538 2.83 -22.18 -12.30
C ALA A 538 3.42 -23.48 -11.73
N ALA A 539 4.24 -23.38 -10.68
CA ALA A 539 4.79 -24.54 -9.99
C ALA A 539 3.69 -25.45 -9.41
N GLU A 540 2.60 -24.88 -8.86
CA GLU A 540 1.49 -25.67 -8.34
C GLU A 540 0.78 -26.51 -9.42
N ILE A 541 0.70 -26.01 -10.66
CA ILE A 541 0.15 -26.78 -11.78
C ILE A 541 1.10 -27.92 -12.16
N ILE A 542 2.41 -27.64 -12.27
CA ILE A 542 3.42 -28.63 -12.65
C ILE A 542 3.57 -29.71 -11.57
N VAL A 543 3.51 -29.36 -10.28
CA VAL A 543 3.49 -30.32 -9.16
C VAL A 543 2.30 -31.26 -9.28
N ARG A 544 1.11 -30.75 -9.63
CA ARG A 544 -0.07 -31.59 -9.79
C ARG A 544 0.04 -32.54 -10.97
N GLU A 545 0.62 -32.07 -12.08
CA GLU A 545 0.91 -32.92 -13.23
C GLU A 545 1.90 -34.02 -12.87
N LEU A 546 2.94 -33.69 -12.12
CA LEU A 546 3.90 -34.64 -11.59
C LEU A 546 3.23 -35.70 -10.69
N ASP A 547 2.37 -35.27 -9.75
CA ASP A 547 1.59 -36.16 -8.89
C ASP A 547 0.71 -37.11 -9.71
N THR A 548 0.10 -36.63 -10.78
CA THR A 548 -0.79 -37.42 -11.65
C THR A 548 0.00 -38.49 -12.41
N LEU A 549 1.17 -38.14 -12.96
CA LEU A 549 2.02 -39.08 -13.70
C LEU A 549 2.64 -40.16 -12.81
N GLU A 550 3.04 -39.78 -11.59
CA GLU A 550 3.70 -40.70 -10.64
C GLU A 550 2.70 -41.59 -9.89
N SER A 551 1.44 -41.15 -9.73
CA SER A 551 0.37 -41.97 -9.17
C SER A 551 -0.32 -42.88 -10.20
N ALA A 552 -0.08 -42.68 -11.50
CA ALA A 552 -0.61 -43.54 -12.55
C ALA A 552 -0.04 -44.97 -12.48
N TRP A 553 -0.83 -45.96 -12.89
CA TRP A 553 -0.37 -47.35 -12.99
C TRP A 553 -0.51 -47.88 -14.42
N PRO A 554 0.59 -48.27 -15.10
CA PRO A 554 1.98 -48.18 -14.63
C PRO A 554 2.47 -46.72 -14.51
N PRO A 555 3.48 -46.43 -13.67
CA PRO A 555 4.05 -45.10 -13.56
C PRO A 555 4.56 -44.60 -14.91
N MET A 556 4.18 -43.38 -15.26
CA MET A 556 4.61 -42.75 -16.52
C MET A 556 5.95 -42.04 -16.33
N ASN A 557 6.71 -41.83 -17.42
CA ASN A 557 7.95 -41.06 -17.34
C ASN A 557 7.66 -39.61 -16.90
N SER A 558 8.25 -39.19 -15.78
CA SER A 558 8.10 -37.85 -15.21
C SER A 558 9.35 -36.97 -15.35
N SER A 559 10.40 -37.41 -16.06
CA SER A 559 11.69 -36.71 -16.18
C SER A 559 11.54 -35.25 -16.62
N ASP A 560 10.73 -35.02 -17.64
CA ASP A 560 10.59 -33.71 -18.28
C ASP A 560 9.83 -32.76 -17.35
N VAL A 561 8.78 -33.25 -16.68
CA VAL A 561 8.01 -32.49 -15.70
C VAL A 561 8.84 -32.14 -14.46
N ARG A 562 9.68 -33.07 -13.98
CA ARG A 562 10.65 -32.79 -12.89
C ARG A 562 11.69 -31.74 -13.32
N SER A 563 12.15 -31.77 -14.58
CA SER A 563 13.06 -30.76 -15.13
C SER A 563 12.42 -29.38 -15.23
N GLU A 564 11.16 -29.30 -15.68
CA GLU A 564 10.38 -28.06 -15.71
C GLU A 564 10.17 -27.50 -14.30
N LEU A 565 9.81 -28.34 -13.33
CA LEU A 565 9.66 -27.93 -11.93
C LEU A 565 10.99 -27.46 -11.33
N GLY A 566 12.09 -28.16 -11.64
CA GLY A 566 13.44 -27.77 -11.22
C GLY A 566 13.87 -26.41 -11.80
N THR A 567 13.48 -26.11 -13.04
CA THR A 567 13.70 -24.80 -13.67
C THR A 567 12.99 -23.69 -12.90
N ILE A 568 11.72 -23.90 -12.53
CA ILE A 568 10.97 -22.90 -11.74
C ILE A 568 11.56 -22.76 -10.35
N LEU A 569 11.92 -23.87 -9.70
CA LEU A 569 12.54 -23.86 -8.38
C LEU A 569 13.86 -23.07 -8.39
N TYR A 570 14.70 -23.25 -9.41
CA TYR A 570 15.94 -22.49 -9.59
C TYR A 570 15.66 -20.99 -9.63
N ALA A 571 14.76 -20.55 -10.50
CA ALA A 571 14.39 -19.14 -10.62
C ALA A 571 13.80 -18.56 -9.33
N MET A 572 12.91 -19.31 -8.65
CA MET A 572 12.36 -18.88 -7.37
C MET A 572 13.45 -18.75 -6.30
N THR A 573 14.43 -19.66 -6.29
CA THR A 573 15.55 -19.62 -5.33
C THR A 573 16.46 -18.41 -5.56
N ASN A 574 16.83 -18.13 -6.81
CA ASN A 574 17.59 -16.92 -7.15
C ASN A 574 16.81 -15.65 -6.87
N PHE A 575 15.50 -15.64 -7.07
CA PHE A 575 14.68 -14.47 -6.78
C PHE A 575 14.49 -14.25 -5.27
N HIS A 576 14.47 -15.34 -4.49
CA HIS A 576 14.30 -15.30 -3.04
C HIS A 576 15.43 -14.59 -2.29
N SER A 577 16.67 -14.58 -2.82
CA SER A 577 17.78 -13.84 -2.22
C SER A 577 17.48 -12.33 -2.10
N HIS A 578 16.64 -11.81 -3.00
CA HIS A 578 16.18 -10.42 -2.97
C HIS A 578 14.79 -10.29 -2.34
N PHE A 579 13.91 -11.29 -2.52
CA PHE A 579 12.51 -11.24 -2.12
C PHE A 579 12.13 -12.39 -1.17
N PRO A 580 12.20 -12.18 0.16
CA PRO A 580 11.87 -13.18 1.18
C PRO A 580 10.49 -13.83 1.05
N ILE A 581 9.52 -13.19 0.37
CA ILE A 581 8.14 -13.67 0.17
C ILE A 581 8.06 -15.11 -0.40
N LEU A 582 9.08 -15.57 -1.13
CA LEU A 582 9.10 -16.89 -1.77
C LEU A 582 9.54 -18.06 -0.89
N GLY A 583 9.98 -17.84 0.34
CA GLY A 583 10.58 -18.90 1.17
C GLY A 583 9.67 -20.12 1.38
N ILE A 584 8.39 -19.89 1.68
CA ILE A 584 7.41 -20.98 1.93
C ILE A 584 7.13 -21.78 0.65
N PRO A 585 6.75 -21.17 -0.49
CA PRO A 585 6.61 -21.89 -1.76
C PRO A 585 7.82 -22.72 -2.16
N ILE A 586 9.03 -22.18 -2.01
CA ILE A 586 10.29 -22.87 -2.35
C ILE A 586 10.45 -24.14 -1.52
N ALA A 587 10.30 -24.04 -0.19
CA ALA A 587 10.44 -25.19 0.70
C ALA A 587 9.43 -26.31 0.36
N LYS A 588 8.21 -25.94 -0.03
CA LYS A 588 7.17 -26.90 -0.46
C LYS A 588 7.57 -27.63 -1.74
N ILE A 589 8.11 -26.92 -2.74
CA ILE A 589 8.54 -27.49 -4.02
C ILE A 589 9.78 -28.38 -3.84
N GLN A 590 10.77 -27.92 -3.05
CA GLN A 590 11.97 -28.70 -2.72
C GLN A 590 11.61 -30.04 -2.10
N LYS A 591 10.78 -30.01 -1.04
CA LYS A 591 10.30 -31.23 -0.37
C LYS A 591 9.61 -32.19 -1.34
N ARG A 592 8.88 -31.68 -2.33
CA ARG A 592 8.20 -32.53 -3.33
C ARG A 592 9.15 -33.14 -4.36
N LEU A 593 10.25 -32.47 -4.69
CA LEU A 593 11.26 -32.98 -5.63
C LEU A 593 12.23 -33.99 -4.97
N GLU A 594 12.33 -34.00 -3.64
CA GLU A 594 13.11 -34.98 -2.87
C GLU A 594 12.38 -36.32 -2.68
N VAL A 595 11.04 -36.30 -2.74
CA VAL A 595 10.16 -37.49 -2.73
C VAL A 595 10.02 -38.03 -4.16
#